data_AF-A0A512PGV4-F1
#
_entry.id   AF-A0A512PGV4-F1
#
_cell.length_a   1.000
_cell.length_b   1.000
_cell.length_c   1.000
_cell.angle_alpha   90.00
_cell.angle_beta   90.00
_cell.angle_gamma   90.00
#
_symmetry.space_group_name_H-M   'P 1'
#
loop_
_entity.id
_entity.type
_entity.pdbx_description
1 polymer ?
#
loop_
_entity_poly.entity_id
_entity_poly.type
_entity_poly.pdbx_seq_one_letter_code
_entity_poly.pdbx_strand_id
1 'polypeptide(L)'
;MVVRPPVTPPVTDEGLVRVFTGITASFCGALLVVGVIGVLFLAVDPQVSGPGLVIGVALALVSWFGSAWATGAVLAWACRTDVADRDVHGSVRTAAFVGIAVAELPALLGLVLLFAVGDGSEVGPLLVAVPVAIAAILVHASGPAALRRHLARLRG
;
A
#
# COMPACT_ATOMS: atom_id res chain seq x y z
N MET A 1 -21.36 -28.55 31.09
CA MET A 1 -20.02 -27.96 30.94
C MET A 1 -20.16 -26.64 30.18
N VAL A 2 -19.93 -25.50 30.85
CA VAL A 2 -19.86 -24.20 30.16
C VAL A 2 -18.48 -24.12 29.51
N VAL A 3 -18.42 -24.36 28.21
CA VAL A 3 -17.19 -24.14 27.43
C VAL A 3 -17.00 -22.63 27.35
N ARG A 4 -16.11 -22.09 28.20
CA ARG A 4 -15.69 -20.69 28.05
C ARG A 4 -14.97 -20.58 26.70
N PRO A 5 -15.37 -19.63 25.83
CA PRO A 5 -14.67 -19.41 24.58
C PRO A 5 -13.20 -19.07 24.89
N PRO A 6 -12.25 -19.49 24.02
CA PRO A 6 -10.86 -19.15 24.20
C PRO A 6 -10.72 -17.63 24.28
N VAL A 7 -10.18 -17.14 25.40
CA VAL A 7 -9.88 -15.72 25.58
C VAL A 7 -8.71 -15.42 24.65
N THR A 8 -9.01 -14.88 23.47
CA THR A 8 -7.96 -14.34 22.59
C THR A 8 -7.21 -13.26 23.35
N PRO A 9 -5.87 -13.34 23.42
CA PRO A 9 -5.09 -12.32 24.12
C PRO A 9 -5.35 -10.94 23.49
N PRO A 10 -5.36 -9.87 24.30
CA PRO A 10 -5.55 -8.53 23.79
C PRO A 10 -4.50 -8.21 22.73
N VAL A 11 -4.92 -7.64 21.61
CA VAL A 11 -4.01 -7.23 20.54
C VAL A 11 -3.11 -6.14 21.11
N THR A 12 -1.80 -6.40 21.10
CA THR A 12 -0.80 -5.40 21.50
C THR A 12 -0.37 -4.59 20.28
N ASP A 13 0.03 -3.34 20.50
CA ASP A 13 0.57 -2.45 19.45
C ASP A 13 1.73 -3.11 18.71
N GLU A 14 2.65 -3.73 19.45
CA GLU A 14 3.80 -4.43 18.89
C GLU A 14 3.38 -5.67 18.09
N GLY A 15 2.34 -6.37 18.54
CA GLY A 15 1.72 -7.46 17.79
C GLY A 15 1.13 -6.97 16.46
N LEU A 16 0.44 -5.82 16.47
CA LEU A 16 -0.10 -5.20 15.27
C LEU A 16 1.01 -4.77 14.31
N VAL A 17 2.06 -4.11 14.81
CA VAL A 17 3.22 -3.68 14.02
C VAL A 17 3.93 -4.89 13.40
N ARG A 18 4.12 -5.97 14.16
CA ARG A 18 4.77 -7.19 13.66
C ARG A 18 3.97 -7.87 12.56
N VAL A 19 2.66 -8.01 12.76
CA VAL A 19 1.74 -8.57 11.75
C VAL A 19 1.78 -7.74 10.48
N PHE A 20 1.64 -6.42 10.59
CA PHE A 20 1.65 -5.55 9.43
C PHE A 20 3.02 -5.44 8.78
N THR A 21 4.12 -5.61 9.51
CA THR A 21 5.45 -5.69 8.88
C THR A 21 5.53 -6.89 7.93
N GLY A 22 4.98 -8.05 8.34
CA GLY A 22 4.88 -9.22 7.49
C GLY A 22 3.97 -9.00 6.28
N ILE A 23 2.80 -8.40 6.49
CA ILE A 23 1.85 -8.07 5.41
C ILE A 23 2.48 -7.09 4.42
N THR A 24 3.07 -6.00 4.91
CA THR A 24 3.80 -5.01 4.13
C THR A 24 4.90 -5.65 3.30
N ALA A 25 5.71 -6.52 3.90
CA ALA A 25 6.75 -7.24 3.18
C ALA A 25 6.17 -8.12 2.06
N SER A 26 5.04 -8.78 2.29
CA SER A 26 4.37 -9.60 1.27
C SER A 26 3.85 -8.79 0.08
N PHE A 27 3.22 -7.64 0.34
CA PHE A 27 2.72 -6.72 -0.70
C PHE A 27 3.87 -6.08 -1.49
N CYS A 28 4.90 -5.57 -0.80
CA CYS A 28 6.10 -5.06 -1.48
C CYS A 28 6.79 -6.15 -2.31
N GLY A 29 6.87 -7.38 -1.80
CA GLY A 29 7.39 -8.53 -2.55
C GLY A 29 6.57 -8.85 -3.79
N ALA A 30 5.23 -8.83 -3.67
CA ALA A 30 4.33 -9.04 -4.81
C ALA A 30 4.50 -7.96 -5.88
N LEU A 31 4.60 -6.68 -5.50
CA LEU A 31 4.88 -5.58 -6.43
C LEU A 31 6.23 -5.75 -7.16
N LEU A 32 7.27 -6.21 -6.45
CA LEU A 32 8.55 -6.51 -7.09
C LEU A 32 8.43 -7.65 -8.10
N VAL A 33 7.72 -8.72 -7.74
CA VAL A 33 7.46 -9.85 -8.66
C VAL A 33 6.69 -9.37 -9.88
N VAL A 34 5.67 -8.55 -9.71
CA VAL A 34 4.92 -7.93 -10.82
C VAL A 34 5.84 -7.08 -11.69
N GLY A 35 6.71 -6.28 -11.07
CA GLY A 35 7.73 -5.48 -11.75
C GLY A 35 8.64 -6.34 -12.64
N VAL A 36 9.20 -7.40 -12.06
CA VAL A 36 10.10 -8.35 -12.74
C VAL A 36 9.38 -9.08 -13.86
N ILE A 37 8.17 -9.60 -13.63
CA ILE A 37 7.38 -10.30 -14.64
C ILE A 37 7.04 -9.35 -15.79
N GLY A 38 6.57 -8.14 -15.47
CA GLY A 38 6.24 -7.10 -16.44
C GLY A 38 7.41 -6.76 -17.36
N VAL A 39 8.59 -6.52 -16.80
CA VAL A 39 9.76 -6.08 -17.57
C VAL A 39 10.47 -7.23 -18.30
N LEU A 40 10.65 -8.38 -17.65
CA LEU A 40 11.51 -9.45 -18.19
C LEU A 40 10.77 -10.47 -19.05
N PHE A 41 9.47 -10.66 -18.81
CA PHE A 41 8.71 -11.76 -19.43
C PHE A 41 7.55 -11.28 -20.29
N LEU A 42 6.99 -10.11 -19.97
CA LEU A 42 5.82 -9.59 -20.67
C LEU A 42 6.18 -8.51 -21.70
N ALA A 43 7.26 -7.77 -21.48
CA ALA A 43 7.69 -6.75 -22.42
C ALA A 43 8.40 -7.35 -23.64
N VAL A 44 7.89 -7.05 -24.83
CA VAL A 44 8.56 -7.41 -26.10
C VAL A 44 9.50 -6.27 -26.45
N ASP A 45 10.81 -6.52 -26.42
CA ASP A 45 11.87 -5.51 -26.59
C ASP A 45 11.69 -4.29 -25.65
N PRO A 46 12.00 -4.42 -24.35
CA PRO A 46 11.69 -3.40 -23.35
C PRO A 46 12.39 -2.06 -23.66
N GLN A 47 11.59 -1.02 -23.78
CA GLN A 47 12.00 0.34 -24.06
C GLN A 47 11.47 1.31 -23.01
N VAL A 48 12.20 2.40 -22.84
CA VAL A 48 11.83 3.52 -21.97
C VAL A 48 11.74 4.76 -22.81
N SER A 49 10.53 5.25 -23.04
CA SER A 49 10.29 6.51 -23.75
C SER A 49 10.01 7.66 -22.78
N GLY A 50 10.23 8.89 -23.25
CA GLY A 50 9.86 10.10 -22.52
C GLY A 50 8.37 10.10 -22.09
N PRO A 51 7.41 9.83 -23.00
CA PRO A 51 6.00 9.70 -22.64
C PRO A 51 5.73 8.62 -21.59
N GLY A 52 6.36 7.44 -21.70
CA GLY A 52 6.23 6.36 -20.72
C GLY A 52 6.69 6.77 -19.33
N LEU A 53 7.80 7.50 -19.22
CA LEU A 53 8.28 8.07 -17.95
C LEU A 53 7.32 9.10 -17.37
N VAL A 54 6.72 9.97 -18.19
CA VAL A 54 5.74 10.97 -17.73
C VAL A 54 4.51 10.28 -17.13
N ILE A 55 4.01 9.23 -17.79
CA ILE A 55 2.92 8.39 -17.26
C ILE A 55 3.35 7.75 -15.94
N GLY A 56 4.56 7.17 -15.89
CA GLY A 56 5.12 6.59 -14.67
C GLY A 56 5.19 7.56 -13.51
N VAL A 57 5.64 8.80 -13.75
CA VAL A 57 5.67 9.86 -12.75
C VAL A 57 4.27 10.23 -12.29
N ALA A 58 3.31 10.36 -13.19
CA ALA A 58 1.92 10.64 -12.82
C ALA A 58 1.34 9.54 -11.91
N LEU A 59 1.54 8.27 -12.27
CA LEU A 59 1.12 7.11 -11.46
C LEU A 59 1.83 7.07 -10.10
N ALA A 60 3.13 7.36 -10.08
CA ALA A 60 3.91 7.44 -8.86
C ALA A 60 3.40 8.54 -7.91
N LEU A 61 3.09 9.72 -8.44
CA LEU A 61 2.51 10.81 -7.65
C LEU A 61 1.15 10.42 -7.07
N VAL A 62 0.29 9.77 -7.87
CA VAL A 62 -1.01 9.24 -7.39
C VAL A 62 -0.79 8.20 -6.29
N SER A 63 0.17 7.30 -6.43
CA SER A 63 0.49 6.29 -5.43
C SER A 63 0.93 6.94 -4.11
N TRP A 64 1.83 7.92 -4.19
CA TRP A 64 2.37 8.61 -3.04
C TRP A 64 1.32 9.44 -2.30
N PHE A 65 0.70 10.39 -2.99
CA PHE A 65 -0.24 11.33 -2.38
C PHE A 65 -1.60 10.68 -2.11
N GLY A 66 -2.06 9.79 -2.98
CA GLY A 66 -3.31 9.05 -2.81
C GLY A 66 -3.26 8.16 -1.57
N SER A 67 -2.17 7.42 -1.36
CA SER A 67 -2.01 6.57 -0.18
C SER A 67 -2.03 7.39 1.11
N ALA A 68 -1.26 8.49 1.15
CA ALA A 68 -1.21 9.39 2.30
C ALA A 68 -2.55 10.08 2.59
N TRP A 69 -3.27 10.49 1.53
CA TRP A 69 -4.58 11.11 1.67
C TRP A 69 -5.63 10.12 2.16
N ALA A 70 -5.68 8.92 1.58
CA ALA A 70 -6.66 7.90 1.94
C ALA A 70 -6.47 7.38 3.37
N THR A 71 -5.23 7.11 3.80
CA THR A 71 -4.93 6.73 5.19
C THR A 71 -5.32 7.86 6.14
N GLY A 72 -4.98 9.10 5.81
CA GLY A 72 -5.34 10.29 6.58
C GLY A 72 -6.85 10.46 6.72
N ALA A 73 -7.61 10.27 5.64
CA ALA A 73 -9.07 10.41 5.62
C ALA A 73 -9.75 9.35 6.50
N VAL A 74 -9.32 8.09 6.42
CA VAL A 74 -9.84 7.00 7.26
C VAL A 74 -9.57 7.28 8.74
N LEU A 75 -8.35 7.71 9.08
CA LEU A 75 -8.00 8.04 10.46
C LEU A 75 -8.76 9.27 10.97
N ALA A 76 -8.91 10.32 10.15
CA ALA A 76 -9.67 11.51 10.52
C ALA A 76 -11.17 11.22 10.68
N TRP A 77 -11.71 10.25 9.96
CA TRP A 77 -13.08 9.78 10.15
C TRP A 77 -13.22 8.97 11.46
N ALA A 78 -12.25 8.12 11.76
CA ALA A 78 -12.19 7.38 13.03
C ALA A 78 -12.08 8.34 14.24
N CYS A 79 -11.26 9.39 14.18
CA CYS A 79 -11.20 10.40 15.25
C CYS A 79 -12.55 11.09 15.49
N ARG A 80 -13.32 11.36 14.41
CA ARG A 80 -14.61 12.06 14.51
C ARG A 80 -15.75 11.21 15.05
N THR A 81 -15.61 9.88 15.01
CA THR A 81 -16.66 8.94 15.41
C THR A 81 -16.46 8.40 16.83
N ASP A 82 -15.51 8.97 17.59
CA ASP A 82 -15.18 8.61 18.97
C ASP A 82 -14.99 7.09 19.13
N VAL A 83 -14.06 6.55 18.36
CA VAL A 83 -13.75 5.12 18.33
C VAL A 83 -13.29 4.69 19.72
N ALA A 84 -14.05 3.80 20.35
CA ALA A 84 -13.69 3.22 21.63
C ALA A 84 -12.28 2.60 21.56
N ASP A 85 -11.53 2.64 22.66
CA ASP A 85 -10.15 2.13 22.73
C ASP A 85 -9.98 0.70 22.19
N ARG A 86 -11.01 -0.14 22.34
CA ARG A 86 -11.06 -1.51 21.81
C ARG A 86 -11.02 -1.60 20.29
N ASP A 87 -11.47 -0.56 19.58
CA ASP A 87 -11.65 -0.51 18.13
C ASP A 87 -10.52 0.27 17.42
N VAL A 88 -9.63 0.93 18.17
CA VAL A 88 -8.46 1.67 17.64
C VAL A 88 -7.60 0.79 16.73
N HIS A 89 -7.33 -0.45 17.15
CA HIS A 89 -6.57 -1.40 16.34
C HIS A 89 -7.29 -1.71 15.01
N GLY A 90 -8.62 -1.86 15.03
CA GLY A 90 -9.41 -2.08 13.82
C GLY A 90 -9.30 -0.92 12.83
N SER A 91 -9.45 0.32 13.32
CA SER A 91 -9.35 1.53 12.51
C SER A 91 -7.96 1.72 11.90
N VAL A 92 -6.88 1.43 12.64
CA VAL A 92 -5.51 1.48 12.10
C VAL A 92 -5.31 0.43 11.02
N ARG A 93 -5.82 -0.80 11.20
CA ARG A 93 -5.73 -1.86 10.19
C ARG A 93 -6.44 -1.46 8.90
N THR A 94 -7.66 -0.94 9.02
CA THR A 94 -8.44 -0.46 7.87
C THR A 94 -7.70 0.66 7.15
N ALA A 95 -7.18 1.65 7.87
CA ALA A 95 -6.40 2.73 7.27
C ALA A 95 -5.17 2.19 6.51
N ALA A 96 -4.45 1.23 7.11
CA ALA A 96 -3.28 0.61 6.48
C ALA A 96 -3.64 -0.17 5.20
N PHE A 97 -4.70 -0.99 5.21
CA PHE A 97 -5.15 -1.70 4.00
C PHE A 97 -5.63 -0.76 2.89
N VAL A 98 -6.38 0.28 3.24
CA VAL A 98 -6.81 1.30 2.28
C VAL A 98 -5.59 2.01 1.68
N GLY A 99 -4.60 2.36 2.51
CA GLY A 99 -3.36 2.96 2.07
C GLY A 99 -2.56 2.07 1.12
N ILE A 100 -2.45 0.77 1.41
CA ILE A 100 -1.80 -0.21 0.53
C ILE A 100 -2.55 -0.27 -0.80
N ALA A 101 -3.86 -0.49 -0.77
CA ALA A 101 -4.66 -0.62 -1.98
C ALA A 101 -4.51 0.61 -2.90
N VAL A 102 -4.57 1.82 -2.35
CA VAL A 102 -4.41 3.06 -3.13
C VAL A 102 -2.98 3.24 -3.65
N ALA A 103 -1.97 2.80 -2.91
CA ALA A 103 -0.58 2.85 -3.37
C ALA A 103 -0.31 1.85 -4.51
N GLU A 104 -0.90 0.65 -4.47
CA GLU A 104 -0.64 -0.41 -5.45
C GLU A 104 -1.38 -0.23 -6.76
N LEU A 105 -2.58 0.34 -6.72
CA LEU A 105 -3.48 0.43 -7.87
C LEU A 105 -2.81 1.13 -9.08
N PRO A 106 -2.09 2.26 -8.93
CA PRO A 106 -1.41 2.90 -10.06
C PRO A 106 -0.25 2.07 -10.61
N ALA A 107 0.45 1.29 -9.77
CA ALA A 107 1.52 0.40 -10.23
C ALA A 107 0.94 -0.76 -11.07
N LEU A 108 -0.19 -1.34 -10.64
CA LEU A 108 -0.92 -2.34 -11.43
C LEU A 108 -1.49 -1.74 -12.72
N LEU A 109 -1.95 -0.49 -12.68
CA LEU A 109 -2.38 0.22 -13.88
C LEU A 109 -1.21 0.42 -14.86
N GLY A 110 0.00 0.71 -14.38
CA GLY A 110 1.20 0.76 -15.20
C GLY A 110 1.45 -0.54 -15.97
N LEU A 111 1.19 -1.69 -15.34
CA LEU A 111 1.25 -3.00 -16.01
C LEU A 111 0.17 -3.16 -17.07
N VAL A 112 -1.06 -2.71 -16.81
CA VAL A 112 -2.14 -2.77 -17.81
C VAL A 112 -1.82 -1.87 -19.01
N LEU A 113 -1.24 -0.69 -18.76
CA LEU A 113 -0.87 0.26 -19.82
C LEU A 113 0.23 -0.27 -20.74
N LEU A 114 1.14 -1.11 -20.24
CA LEU A 114 2.13 -1.83 -21.05
C LEU A 114 1.46 -2.55 -22.23
N PHE A 115 0.28 -3.13 -22.01
CA PHE A 115 -0.48 -3.88 -23.02
C PHE A 115 -1.56 -3.08 -23.74
N ALA A 116 -2.14 -2.07 -23.07
CA ALA A 116 -3.31 -1.37 -23.58
C ALA A 116 -2.96 -0.19 -24.49
N VAL A 117 -1.79 0.43 -24.33
CA VAL A 117 -1.43 1.68 -25.00
C VAL A 117 -0.14 1.57 -25.81
N GLY A 118 0.76 0.64 -25.47
CA GLY A 118 1.97 0.36 -26.23
C GLY A 118 1.92 -0.95 -27.00
N ASP A 119 2.88 -1.17 -27.88
CA ASP A 119 3.12 -2.45 -28.57
C ASP A 119 3.65 -3.55 -27.62
N GLY A 120 3.42 -3.42 -26.30
CA GLY A 120 4.00 -4.28 -25.28
C GLY A 120 5.46 -3.97 -24.94
N SER A 121 6.07 -2.92 -25.49
CA SER A 121 7.49 -2.60 -25.28
C SER A 121 7.76 -1.57 -24.19
N GLU A 122 6.78 -0.71 -23.86
CA GLU A 122 7.02 0.47 -23.00
C GLU A 122 6.95 0.15 -21.50
N VAL A 123 8.11 0.04 -20.85
CA VAL A 123 8.22 -0.31 -19.42
C VAL A 123 8.39 0.90 -18.49
N GLY A 124 8.54 2.11 -19.04
CA GLY A 124 8.72 3.35 -18.28
C GLY A 124 7.71 3.56 -17.13
N PRO A 125 6.40 3.33 -17.35
CA PRO A 125 5.40 3.45 -16.30
C PRO A 125 5.66 2.54 -15.10
N LEU A 126 6.01 1.27 -15.37
CA LEU A 126 6.23 0.25 -14.36
C LEU A 126 7.50 0.53 -13.53
N LEU A 127 8.58 0.93 -14.21
CA LEU A 127 9.88 1.22 -13.60
C LEU A 127 9.83 2.36 -12.59
N VAL A 128 8.94 3.33 -12.79
CA VAL A 128 8.77 4.47 -11.89
C VAL A 128 7.69 4.22 -10.85
N ALA A 129 6.53 3.68 -11.25
CA ALA A 129 5.38 3.52 -10.36
C ALA A 129 5.63 2.45 -9.27
N VAL A 130 6.26 1.32 -9.60
CA VAL A 130 6.46 0.21 -8.65
C VAL A 130 7.34 0.62 -7.46
N PRO A 131 8.55 1.20 -7.63
CA PRO A 131 9.36 1.63 -6.49
C PRO A 131 8.67 2.68 -5.62
N VAL A 132 7.92 3.60 -6.23
CA VAL A 132 7.21 4.65 -5.49
C VAL A 132 6.01 4.09 -4.74
N ALA A 133 5.28 3.12 -5.30
CA ALA A 133 4.23 2.40 -4.59
C ALA A 133 4.79 1.67 -3.36
N ILE A 134 5.92 0.97 -3.49
CA ILE A 134 6.61 0.32 -2.37
C ILE A 134 6.97 1.35 -1.30
N ALA A 135 7.55 2.48 -1.69
CA ALA A 135 7.90 3.55 -0.75
C ALA A 135 6.67 4.14 -0.07
N ALA A 136 5.58 4.37 -0.80
CA ALA A 136 4.32 4.89 -0.26
C ALA A 136 3.70 3.92 0.76
N ILE A 137 3.71 2.62 0.47
CA ILE A 137 3.27 1.56 1.39
C ILE A 137 4.07 1.62 2.70
N LEU A 138 5.40 1.66 2.60
CA LEU A 138 6.30 1.67 3.76
C LEU A 138 6.16 2.96 4.59
N VAL A 139 6.07 4.11 3.92
CA VAL A 139 6.12 5.41 4.60
C VAL A 139 4.73 5.84 5.09
N HIS A 140 3.67 5.58 4.35
CA HIS A 140 2.34 6.16 4.61
C HIS A 140 1.30 5.15 5.06
N ALA A 141 1.34 3.91 4.58
CA ALA A 141 0.27 2.96 4.83
C ALA A 141 0.54 2.06 6.04
N SER A 142 1.60 1.26 5.97
CA SER A 142 1.70 0.04 6.77
C SER A 142 3.10 -0.28 7.28
N GLY A 143 4.09 0.58 7.05
CA GLY A 143 5.40 0.43 7.68
C GLY A 143 5.36 0.70 9.19
N PRO A 144 6.36 0.23 9.95
CA PRO A 144 6.37 0.33 11.41
C PRO A 144 6.20 1.75 11.95
N ALA A 145 6.88 2.72 11.31
CA ALA A 145 6.76 4.12 11.67
C ALA A 145 5.38 4.71 11.33
N ALA A 146 4.78 4.29 10.20
CA ALA A 146 3.43 4.73 9.81
C ALA A 146 2.40 4.26 10.83
N LEU A 147 2.40 2.97 11.19
CA LEU A 147 1.47 2.39 12.15
C LEU A 147 1.58 3.03 13.54
N ARG A 148 2.80 3.29 14.02
CA ARG A 148 3.01 4.01 15.28
C ARG A 148 2.41 5.41 15.25
N ARG A 149 2.54 6.13 14.13
CA ARG A 149 1.90 7.45 13.94
C ARG A 149 0.37 7.33 13.89
N HIS A 150 -0.17 6.29 13.26
CA HIS A 150 -1.62 6.06 13.17
C HIS A 150 -2.22 5.77 14.55
N LEU A 151 -1.57 4.91 15.33
CA LEU A 151 -1.95 4.62 16.71
C LEU A 151 -1.89 5.89 17.58
N ALA A 152 -0.81 6.66 17.49
CA ALA A 152 -0.67 7.92 18.23
C ALA A 152 -1.76 8.94 17.89
N ARG A 153 -2.18 9.02 16.62
CA ARG A 153 -3.24 9.93 16.16
C ARG A 153 -4.65 9.56 16.64
N LEU A 154 -4.93 8.28 16.87
CA LEU A 154 -6.26 7.85 17.34
C LEU A 154 -6.40 7.87 18.87
N ARG A 155 -5.27 7.97 19.59
CA ARG A 155 -5.24 7.99 21.07
C ARG A 155 -5.01 9.37 21.67
N GLY A 156 -4.57 10.34 20.87
CA GLY A 156 -4.35 11.73 21.28
C GLY A 156 -5.46 12.62 20.76
#